data_AF-A0A368ZET0-F1
#
_entry.id   AF-A0A368ZET0-F1
#
_cell.length_a   1.000
_cell.length_b   1.000
_cell.length_c   1.000
_cell.angle_alpha   90.00
_cell.angle_beta   90.00
_cell.angle_gamma   90.00
#
_symmetry.space_group_name_H-M   'P 1'
#
loop_
_entity.id
_entity.type
_entity.pdbx_description
1 polymer ?
#
loop_
_entity_poly.entity_id
_entity_poly.type
_entity_poly.pdbx_seq_one_letter_code
_entity_poly.pdbx_strand_id
1 'polypeptide(L)'
;MPWFKITHINGKVDYKYGDSEQEILFHTISKGYWQIAISEWTPKKFDYKSLQIFYEEIQSALQSGLQLNQAIAHFALSSSNSRIASISQAILGELERGTTFNDALSKLTQNSAEPYTQLLNSQGTREDCEKSLSVSIHQLKSLLE
;
A
#
# COMPACT_ATOMS: atom_id res chain seq x y z
N MET A 1 -3.41 -11.96 9.91
CA MET A 1 -4.60 -11.12 10.17
C MET A 1 -5.29 -10.81 8.84
N PRO A 2 -6.62 -10.66 8.81
CA PRO A 2 -7.36 -10.25 7.62
C PRO A 2 -7.27 -8.75 7.35
N TRP A 3 -7.70 -8.36 6.15
CA TRP A 3 -7.92 -6.99 5.75
C TRP A 3 -9.42 -6.67 5.83
N PHE A 4 -9.74 -5.43 6.21
CA PHE A 4 -11.11 -4.95 6.31
C PHE A 4 -11.28 -3.68 5.48
N LYS A 5 -12.39 -3.60 4.75
CA LYS A 5 -12.86 -2.39 4.09
C LYS A 5 -13.84 -1.66 5.00
N ILE A 6 -13.60 -0.38 5.21
CA ILE A 6 -14.43 0.52 6.00
C ILE A 6 -15.08 1.50 5.03
N THR A 7 -16.41 1.53 5.00
CA THR A 7 -17.16 2.48 4.19
C THR A 7 -17.84 3.48 5.11
N HIS A 8 -17.46 4.74 5.00
CA HIS A 8 -18.05 5.84 5.76
C HIS A 8 -19.32 6.34 5.07
N ILE A 9 -20.22 6.98 5.83
CA ILE A 9 -21.49 7.48 5.31
C ILE A 9 -21.35 8.50 4.16
N ASN A 10 -20.26 9.26 4.14
CA ASN A 10 -19.95 10.20 3.06
C ASN A 10 -19.41 9.52 1.79
N GLY A 11 -19.40 8.19 1.73
CA GLY A 11 -18.87 7.41 0.61
C GLY A 11 -17.35 7.25 0.63
N LYS A 12 -16.63 7.84 1.60
CA LYS A 12 -15.20 7.59 1.77
C LYS A 12 -15.01 6.11 2.12
N VAL A 13 -14.04 5.49 1.45
CA VAL A 13 -13.59 4.13 1.77
C VAL A 13 -12.24 4.23 2.46
N ASP A 14 -11.95 3.39 3.44
CA ASP A 14 -10.62 3.16 4.00
C ASP A 14 -10.38 1.65 4.10
N TYR A 15 -9.12 1.21 4.15
CA TYR A 15 -8.77 -0.20 4.33
C TYR A 15 -7.84 -0.35 5.53
N LYS A 16 -8.05 -1.39 6.35
CA LYS A 16 -7.25 -1.64 7.55
C LYS A 16 -6.89 -3.10 7.72
N TYR A 17 -5.68 -3.34 8.22
CA TYR A 17 -5.22 -4.65 8.65
C TYR A 17 -5.42 -4.81 10.15
N GLY A 18 -6.08 -5.87 10.59
CA GLY A 18 -6.37 -6.08 12.02
C GLY A 18 -6.85 -7.50 12.31
N ASP A 19 -6.92 -7.85 13.59
CA ASP A 19 -7.23 -9.21 14.04
C ASP A 19 -8.71 -9.56 13.89
N SER A 20 -9.59 -8.57 14.03
CA SER A 20 -11.04 -8.78 13.98
C SER A 20 -11.80 -7.54 13.53
N GLU A 21 -13.03 -7.75 13.05
CA GLU A 21 -13.94 -6.65 12.72
C GLU A 21 -14.23 -5.77 13.95
N GLN A 22 -14.37 -6.37 15.13
CA GLN A 22 -14.62 -5.65 16.38
C GLN A 22 -13.48 -4.70 16.73
N GLU A 23 -12.23 -5.14 16.60
CA GLU A 23 -11.06 -4.28 16.81
C GLU A 23 -11.10 -3.07 15.86
N ILE A 24 -11.36 -3.31 14.57
CA ILE A 24 -11.46 -2.25 13.58
C ILE A 24 -12.62 -1.29 13.90
N LEU A 25 -13.76 -1.81 14.35
CA LEU A 25 -14.92 -1.04 14.76
C LEU A 25 -14.58 -0.14 15.95
N PHE A 26 -14.04 -0.69 17.03
CA PHE A 26 -13.67 0.06 18.23
C PHE A 26 -12.65 1.15 17.93
N HIS A 27 -11.61 0.84 17.15
CA HIS A 27 -10.61 1.83 16.72
C HIS A 27 -11.23 2.95 15.88
N THR A 28 -12.20 2.62 15.02
CA THR A 28 -12.80 3.60 14.12
C THR A 28 -13.79 4.51 14.86
N ILE A 29 -14.56 3.94 15.80
CA ILE A 29 -15.43 4.69 16.71
C ILE A 29 -14.62 5.60 17.65
N SER A 30 -13.48 5.14 18.19
CA SER A 30 -12.65 5.96 19.08
C SER A 30 -12.06 7.20 18.39
N LYS A 31 -11.95 7.17 17.05
CA LYS A 31 -11.59 8.32 16.22
C LYS A 31 -12.79 9.25 15.87
N GLY A 32 -13.98 8.97 16.39
CA GLY A 32 -15.19 9.77 16.18
C GLY A 32 -16.03 9.38 14.96
N TYR A 33 -15.73 8.26 14.30
CA TYR A 33 -16.50 7.77 13.16
C TYR A 33 -17.53 6.73 13.62
N TRP A 34 -18.77 7.16 13.80
CA TRP A 34 -19.85 6.35 14.38
C TRP A 34 -20.72 5.63 13.33
N GLN A 35 -20.79 6.18 12.11
CA GLN A 35 -21.64 5.66 11.03
C GLN A 35 -20.75 5.08 9.92
N ILE A 36 -20.36 3.83 10.10
CA ILE A 36 -19.49 3.08 9.19
C ILE A 36 -20.08 1.69 8.92
N ALA A 37 -19.79 1.16 7.74
CA ALA A 37 -19.96 -0.25 7.43
C ALA A 37 -18.58 -0.89 7.30
N ILE A 38 -18.35 -2.01 7.98
CA ILE A 38 -17.10 -2.77 7.88
C ILE A 38 -17.42 -4.10 7.20
N SER A 39 -16.57 -4.51 6.29
CA SER A 39 -16.60 -5.84 5.70
C SER A 39 -15.19 -6.38 5.50
N GLU A 40 -15.04 -7.69 5.51
CA GLU A 40 -13.78 -8.31 5.15
C GLU A 40 -13.43 -7.98 3.69
N TRP A 41 -12.17 -7.65 3.45
CA TRP A 41 -11.62 -7.35 2.14
C TRP A 41 -10.49 -8.31 1.83
N THR A 42 -10.58 -9.02 0.72
CA THR A 42 -9.50 -9.89 0.24
C THR A 42 -8.79 -9.20 -0.91
N PRO A 43 -7.70 -8.44 -0.66
CA PRO A 43 -6.98 -7.76 -1.72
C PRO A 43 -6.40 -8.78 -2.71
N LYS A 44 -6.44 -8.43 -4.01
CA LYS A 44 -5.64 -9.15 -5.00
C LYS A 44 -4.17 -8.79 -4.79
N LYS A 45 -3.50 -9.61 -3.96
CA LYS A 45 -2.09 -9.45 -3.59
C LYS A 45 -1.17 -9.36 -4.79
N PHE A 46 -0.12 -8.55 -4.70
CA PHE A 46 0.88 -8.43 -5.74
C PHE A 46 1.64 -9.75 -5.95
N ASP A 47 1.62 -10.23 -7.19
CA ASP A 47 2.60 -11.19 -7.71
C ASP A 47 3.81 -10.42 -8.25
N TYR A 48 4.85 -11.12 -8.74
CA TYR A 48 6.05 -10.49 -9.27
C TYR A 48 5.77 -9.41 -10.32
N LYS A 49 4.89 -9.71 -11.29
CA LYS A 49 4.58 -8.80 -12.40
C LYS A 49 3.83 -7.56 -11.93
N SER A 50 2.83 -7.73 -11.07
CA SER A 50 2.05 -6.61 -10.56
C SER A 50 2.80 -5.78 -9.53
N LEU A 51 3.73 -6.38 -8.77
CA LEU A 51 4.67 -5.65 -7.93
C LEU A 51 5.64 -4.81 -8.78
N GLN A 52 6.17 -5.38 -9.86
CA GLN A 52 7.04 -4.64 -10.79
C GLN A 52 6.33 -3.42 -11.36
N ILE A 53 5.11 -3.58 -11.88
CA ILE A 53 4.33 -2.45 -12.45
C ILE A 53 4.12 -1.37 -11.38
N PHE A 54 3.76 -1.77 -10.16
CA PHE A 54 3.59 -0.83 -9.06
C PHE A 54 4.87 -0.07 -8.72
N TYR A 55 6.02 -0.74 -8.74
CA TYR A 55 7.33 -0.11 -8.53
C TYR A 55 7.71 0.84 -9.66
N GLU A 56 7.43 0.49 -10.92
CA GLU A 56 7.67 1.38 -12.06
C GLU A 56 6.80 2.65 -11.98
N GLU A 57 5.54 2.53 -11.54
CA GLU A 57 4.69 3.70 -11.29
C GLU A 57 5.24 4.59 -10.17
N ILE A 58 5.67 4.01 -9.03
CA ILE A 58 6.34 4.76 -7.96
C ILE A 58 7.59 5.46 -8.50
N GLN A 59 8.40 4.77 -9.29
CA GLN A 59 9.64 5.33 -9.85
C GLN A 59 9.34 6.55 -10.74
N SER A 60 8.32 6.45 -11.59
CA SER A 60 7.87 7.56 -12.43
C SER A 60 7.38 8.74 -11.59
N ALA A 61 6.69 8.49 -10.48
CA ALA A 61 6.22 9.54 -9.57
C ALA A 61 7.38 10.23 -8.84
N LEU A 62 8.37 9.47 -8.36
CA LEU A 62 9.58 10.01 -7.72
C LEU A 62 10.38 10.89 -8.69
N GLN A 63 10.55 10.44 -9.94
CA GLN A 63 11.21 11.21 -11.01
C GLN A 63 10.47 12.51 -11.34
N SER A 64 9.16 12.56 -11.12
CA SER A 64 8.34 13.77 -11.26
C SER A 64 8.46 14.73 -10.08
N GLY A 65 9.33 14.41 -9.10
CA GLY A 65 9.62 15.25 -7.94
C GLY A 65 8.79 14.92 -6.69
N LEU A 66 7.92 13.91 -6.73
CA LEU A 66 7.14 13.50 -5.56
C LEU A 66 8.01 12.74 -4.57
N GLN A 67 7.70 12.86 -3.28
CA GLN A 67 8.20 11.92 -2.27
C GLN A 67 7.35 10.64 -2.26
N LEU A 68 7.87 9.54 -1.71
CA LEU A 68 7.18 8.25 -1.68
C LEU A 68 5.75 8.37 -1.11
N ASN A 69 5.59 8.99 0.06
CA ASN A 69 4.27 9.16 0.69
C ASN A 69 3.31 9.98 -0.19
N GLN A 70 3.82 10.98 -0.92
CA GLN A 70 3.03 11.80 -1.84
C GLN A 70 2.63 11.01 -3.09
N ALA A 71 3.52 10.16 -3.60
CA ALA A 71 3.22 9.26 -4.71
C ALA A 71 2.11 8.27 -4.33
N ILE A 72 2.20 7.64 -3.15
CA ILE A 72 1.15 6.73 -2.67
C ILE A 72 -0.17 7.48 -2.45
N ALA A 73 -0.14 8.67 -1.84
CA ALA A 73 -1.32 9.53 -1.68
C ALA A 73 -1.97 9.89 -3.02
N HIS A 74 -1.14 10.25 -4.00
CA HIS A 74 -1.61 10.52 -5.36
C HIS A 74 -2.29 9.28 -5.96
N PHE A 75 -1.65 8.10 -5.91
CA PHE A 75 -2.23 6.87 -6.45
C PHE A 75 -3.54 6.47 -5.79
N ALA A 76 -3.66 6.66 -4.47
CA ALA A 76 -4.89 6.37 -3.74
C ALA A 76 -6.07 7.24 -4.20
N LEU A 77 -5.82 8.47 -4.64
CA LEU A 77 -6.84 9.46 -5.02
C LEU A 77 -7.14 9.51 -6.52
N SER A 78 -6.12 9.32 -7.36
CA SER A 78 -6.20 9.64 -8.80
C SER A 78 -5.83 8.49 -9.73
N SER A 79 -5.43 7.32 -9.22
CA SER A 79 -5.09 6.19 -10.09
C SER A 79 -6.34 5.69 -10.83
N SER A 80 -6.24 5.61 -12.16
CA SER A 80 -7.26 4.98 -13.01
C SER A 80 -7.32 3.46 -12.82
N ASN A 81 -6.28 2.87 -12.23
CA ASN A 81 -6.21 1.46 -11.87
C ASN A 81 -6.80 1.28 -10.46
N SER A 82 -8.05 0.80 -10.39
CA SER A 82 -8.77 0.58 -9.12
C SER A 82 -8.04 -0.33 -8.13
N ARG A 83 -7.21 -1.26 -8.62
CA ARG A 83 -6.37 -2.11 -7.77
C ARG A 83 -5.25 -1.31 -7.12
N ILE A 84 -4.56 -0.47 -7.89
CA ILE A 84 -3.49 0.38 -7.36
C ILE A 84 -4.08 1.42 -6.41
N ALA A 85 -5.20 2.04 -6.75
CA ALA A 85 -5.89 2.97 -5.87
C ALA A 85 -6.23 2.34 -4.50
N SER A 86 -6.88 1.18 -4.49
CA SER A 86 -7.27 0.50 -3.24
C SER A 86 -6.06 0.02 -2.41
N ILE A 87 -5.03 -0.51 -3.06
CA ILE A 87 -3.78 -0.92 -2.38
C ILE A 87 -3.05 0.30 -1.81
N SER A 88 -2.88 1.37 -2.60
CA SER A 88 -2.24 2.60 -2.13
C SER A 88 -2.99 3.19 -0.94
N GLN A 89 -4.32 3.14 -0.96
CA GLN A 89 -5.13 3.56 0.16
C GLN A 89 -4.94 2.70 1.41
N ALA A 90 -4.82 1.37 1.24
CA ALA A 90 -4.49 0.44 2.32
C ALA A 90 -3.10 0.70 2.92
N ILE A 91 -2.10 1.00 2.07
CA ILE A 91 -0.75 1.36 2.51
C ILE A 91 -0.79 2.64 3.33
N LEU A 92 -1.46 3.70 2.84
CA LEU A 92 -1.58 4.97 3.59
C LEU A 92 -2.22 4.77 4.96
N GLY A 93 -3.28 3.97 5.05
CA GLY A 93 -3.94 3.67 6.31
C GLY A 93 -3.00 3.01 7.33
N GLU A 94 -2.09 2.13 6.89
CA GLU A 94 -1.08 1.51 7.75
C GLU A 94 0.06 2.49 8.12
N LEU A 95 0.49 3.34 7.18
CA LEU A 95 1.47 4.40 7.43
C LEU A 95 0.98 5.39 8.50
N GLU A 96 -0.29 5.80 8.44
CA GLU A 96 -0.93 6.66 9.45
C GLU A 96 -0.99 6.01 10.84
N ARG A 97 -0.90 4.68 10.91
CA ARG A 97 -0.83 3.91 12.17
C ARG A 97 0.61 3.71 12.67
N GLY A 98 1.60 4.23 11.94
CA GLY A 98 3.02 4.09 12.28
C GLY A 98 3.67 2.81 11.75
N THR A 99 2.99 2.06 10.88
CA THR A 99 3.61 0.91 10.19
C THR A 99 4.58 1.42 9.13
N THR A 100 5.67 0.69 8.87
CA THR A 100 6.60 1.04 7.78
C THR A 100 5.99 0.74 6.41
N PHE A 101 6.46 1.43 5.36
CA PHE A 101 5.99 1.17 4.00
C PHE A 101 6.22 -0.29 3.58
N ASN A 102 7.41 -0.83 3.87
CA ASN A 102 7.79 -2.20 3.50
C ASN A 102 6.88 -3.24 4.18
N ASP A 103 6.54 -3.02 5.45
CA ASP A 103 5.64 -3.91 6.20
C ASP A 103 4.18 -3.80 5.72
N ALA A 104 3.73 -2.61 5.34
CA ALA A 104 2.41 -2.42 4.75
C ALA A 104 2.32 -3.11 3.37
N LEU A 105 3.36 -2.97 2.56
CA LEU A 105 3.44 -3.55 1.23
C LEU A 105 3.58 -5.08 1.26
N SER A 106 4.35 -5.65 2.21
CA SER A 106 4.51 -7.10 2.35
C SER A 106 3.16 -7.79 2.60
N LYS A 107 2.31 -7.21 3.46
CA LYS A 107 0.94 -7.70 3.74
C LYS A 107 0.04 -7.73 2.50
N LEU A 108 0.33 -6.87 1.51
CA LEU A 108 -0.39 -6.74 0.23
C LEU A 108 0.30 -7.48 -0.92
N THR A 109 1.36 -8.24 -0.62
CA THR A 109 2.16 -8.99 -1.59
C THR A 109 2.02 -10.49 -1.33
N GLN A 110 2.13 -11.31 -2.37
CA GLN A 110 2.16 -12.76 -2.25
C GLN A 110 3.47 -13.19 -1.59
N ASN A 111 3.45 -14.27 -0.80
CA ASN A 111 4.62 -14.75 -0.08
C ASN A 111 5.84 -15.01 -0.99
N SER A 112 5.60 -15.37 -2.25
CA SER A 112 6.66 -15.58 -3.26
C SER A 112 7.37 -14.27 -3.65
N ALA A 113 6.67 -13.15 -3.66
CA ALA A 113 7.17 -11.83 -4.03
C ALA A 113 7.51 -10.94 -2.82
N GLU A 114 7.19 -11.38 -1.61
CA GLU A 114 7.47 -10.67 -0.34
C GLU A 114 8.94 -10.24 -0.16
N PRO A 115 9.97 -11.04 -0.52
CA PRO A 115 11.36 -10.61 -0.37
C PRO A 115 11.69 -9.29 -1.09
N TYR A 116 10.99 -8.99 -2.19
CA TYR A 116 11.19 -7.79 -3.00
C TYR A 116 10.54 -6.54 -2.39
N THR A 117 9.73 -6.68 -1.34
CA THR A 117 9.16 -5.55 -0.59
C THR A 117 10.11 -5.02 0.47
N GLN A 118 11.09 -5.83 0.91
CA GLN A 118 12.05 -5.47 1.95
C GLN A 118 13.28 -4.73 1.41
N LEU A 119 13.48 -4.75 0.10
CA LEU A 119 14.64 -4.13 -0.55
C LEU A 119 14.55 -2.60 -0.63
N LEU A 120 13.36 -2.04 -0.44
CA LEU A 120 13.12 -0.61 -0.54
C LEU A 120 13.65 0.13 0.68
N ASN A 121 14.53 1.10 0.46
CA ASN A 121 14.95 2.02 1.50
C ASN A 121 13.95 3.18 1.61
N SER A 122 12.79 2.91 2.20
CA SER A 122 11.70 3.89 2.32
C SER A 122 11.92 4.93 3.42
N GLN A 123 12.94 4.75 4.28
CA GLN A 123 13.26 5.65 5.40
C GLN A 123 14.53 6.48 5.17
N GLY A 124 15.25 6.22 4.08
CA GLY A 124 16.47 6.94 3.67
C GLY A 124 16.18 8.24 2.91
N THR A 125 17.21 8.77 2.27
CA THR A 125 17.04 9.94 1.38
C THR A 125 16.22 9.55 0.14
N ARG A 126 15.67 10.55 -0.58
CA ARG A 126 14.97 10.30 -1.86
C ARG A 126 15.85 9.51 -2.82
N GLU A 127 17.13 9.85 -2.88
CA GLU A 127 18.11 9.20 -3.75
C GLU A 127 18.35 7.73 -3.37
N ASP A 128 18.36 7.42 -2.07
CA ASP A 128 18.46 6.03 -1.60
C ASP A 128 17.19 5.23 -1.91
N CYS A 129 16.02 5.86 -1.79
CA CYS A 129 14.74 5.26 -2.17
C CYS A 129 14.70 4.98 -3.68
N GLU A 130 15.11 5.93 -4.53
CA GLU A 130 15.16 5.76 -5.98
C GLU A 130 16.15 4.67 -6.41
N LYS A 131 17.34 4.63 -5.79
CA LYS A 131 18.34 3.58 -6.07
C LYS A 131 17.83 2.20 -5.68
N SER A 132 17.31 2.05 -4.46
CA SER A 132 16.77 0.77 -3.98
C SER A 132 15.56 0.29 -4.78
N LEU A 133 14.68 1.22 -5.20
CA LEU A 133 13.57 0.94 -6.10
C LEU A 133 14.06 0.46 -7.47
N SER A 134 15.07 1.12 -8.03
CA SER A 134 15.65 0.75 -9.33
C SER A 134 16.25 -0.66 -9.31
N VAL A 135 16.96 -1.01 -8.22
CA VAL A 135 17.49 -2.37 -8.01
C VAL A 135 16.36 -3.39 -7.91
N SER A 136 15.30 -3.07 -7.14
CA SER A 136 14.14 -3.96 -6.97
C SER A 136 13.41 -4.22 -8.29
N ILE A 137 13.22 -3.19 -9.11
CA ILE A 137 12.64 -3.32 -10.46
C ILE A 137 13.53 -4.19 -11.34
N HIS A 138 14.85 -3.98 -11.33
CA HIS A 138 15.77 -4.78 -12.13
C HIS A 138 15.73 -6.27 -11.76
N GLN A 139 15.75 -6.58 -10.47
CA GLN A 139 15.67 -7.97 -10.00
C GLN A 139 14.33 -8.62 -10.38
N LEU A 140 13.22 -7.91 -10.24
CA LEU A 140 11.90 -8.41 -10.67
C LEU A 140 11.85 -8.67 -12.18
N LYS A 141 12.48 -7.82 -12.99
CA LYS A 141 12.60 -8.03 -14.45
C LYS A 141 13.39 -9.29 -14.78
N SER A 142 14.57 -9.47 -14.17
CA SER A 142 15.42 -10.64 -14.41
C SER A 142 14.79 -11.98 -14.02
N LEU A 143 13.75 -11.99 -13.18
CA LEU A 143 13.00 -13.21 -12.82
C LEU A 143 11.84 -13.51 -13.76
N LEU A 144 11.37 -12.51 -14.49
CA LEU A 144 10.24 -12.60 -15.41
C LEU A 144 10.68 -12.82 -16.86
N GLU A 145 11.96 -12.63 -17.16
CA GLU A 145 12.66 -13.05 -18.39
C GLU A 145 13.00 -14.54 -18.35
#